data_AF-A0A9E5IUZ7-F1
#
_entry.id   AF-A0A9E5IUZ7-F1
#
_cell.length_a   1.000
_cell.length_b   1.000
_cell.length_c   1.000
_cell.angle_alpha   90.00
_cell.angle_beta   90.00
_cell.angle_gamma   90.00
#
_symmetry.space_group_name_H-M   'P 1'
#
loop_
_entity.id
_entity.type
_entity.pdbx_description
1 polymer ?
#
loop_
_entity_poly.entity_id
_entity_poly.type
_entity_poly.pdbx_seq_one_letter_code
_entity_poly.pdbx_strand_id
1 'polypeptide(L)'
;ALSESEFLNSIRSRTAIPGGTCEFDLPAYHAWQHHTPAARQANLYAWSQHFSPLATSIQLMLKMLRESGSTQKVMATGGQLQQNLPQGRNFQLLRLRMDDSLNLTPEISCNRLLVVIRLMQQQEDGKLLASKEDTPFEMTLCA
;
A
#
# COMPACT_ATOMS: atom_id res chain seq x y z
N ALA A 1 11.05 -8.87 -23.34
CA ALA A 1 9.95 -9.81 -23.05
C ALA A 1 8.59 -9.11 -22.96
N LEU A 2 8.15 -8.57 -21.81
CA LEU A 2 6.83 -7.92 -21.72
C LEU A 2 6.74 -6.61 -22.51
N SER A 3 7.81 -5.82 -22.50
CA SER A 3 7.92 -4.57 -23.26
C SER A 3 7.92 -4.74 -24.79
N GLU A 4 8.13 -5.97 -25.26
CA GLU A 4 8.13 -6.33 -26.70
C GLU A 4 6.77 -6.93 -27.11
N SER A 5 5.87 -7.19 -26.16
CA SER A 5 4.53 -7.69 -26.47
C SER A 5 3.69 -6.57 -27.09
N GLU A 6 3.39 -6.69 -28.39
CA GLU A 6 2.50 -5.77 -29.09
C GLU A 6 1.12 -5.71 -28.44
N PHE A 7 0.60 -6.85 -27.99
CA PHE A 7 -0.67 -6.93 -27.27
C PHE A 7 -0.65 -6.08 -25.99
N LEU A 8 0.32 -6.29 -25.09
CA LEU A 8 0.41 -5.53 -23.84
C LEU A 8 0.70 -4.04 -24.08
N ASN A 9 1.52 -3.73 -25.09
CA ASN A 9 1.82 -2.36 -25.46
C ASN A 9 0.59 -1.61 -26.01
N SER A 10 -0.29 -2.29 -26.76
CA SER A 10 -1.53 -1.69 -27.25
C SER A 10 -2.51 -1.34 -26.13
N ILE A 11 -2.60 -2.19 -25.09
CA ILE A 11 -3.39 -1.87 -23.88
C ILE A 11 -2.77 -0.70 -23.13
N ARG A 12 -1.44 -0.71 -22.94
CA ARG A 12 -0.71 0.32 -22.19
C ARG A 12 -0.91 1.72 -22.79
N SER A 13 -0.90 1.84 -24.12
CA SER A 13 -1.04 3.15 -24.80
C SER A 13 -2.44 3.77 -24.65
N ARG A 14 -3.45 2.96 -24.35
CA ARG A 14 -4.85 3.40 -24.23
C ARG A 14 -5.38 3.47 -22.81
N THR A 15 -4.77 2.75 -21.85
CA THR A 15 -5.25 2.69 -20.45
C THR A 15 -5.25 4.07 -19.75
N ALA A 16 -4.39 4.99 -20.18
CA ALA A 16 -4.37 6.36 -19.64
C ALA A 16 -5.49 7.27 -20.19
N ILE A 17 -6.20 6.85 -21.24
CA ILE A 17 -7.29 7.62 -21.86
C ILE A 17 -8.60 7.18 -21.20
N PRO A 18 -9.38 8.10 -20.59
CA PRO A 18 -10.72 7.77 -20.11
C PRO A 18 -11.56 7.15 -21.23
N GLY A 19 -12.07 5.94 -21.01
CA GLY A 19 -12.83 5.19 -22.02
C GLY A 19 -12.00 4.53 -23.13
N GLY A 20 -10.68 4.69 -23.15
CA GLY A 20 -9.80 4.17 -24.20
C GLY A 20 -9.65 2.65 -24.23
N THR A 21 -10.19 1.94 -23.25
CA THR A 21 -10.21 0.47 -23.19
C THR A 21 -11.53 -0.13 -23.66
N CYS A 22 -12.35 0.64 -24.40
CA CYS A 22 -13.57 0.14 -25.01
C CYS A 22 -13.27 -0.82 -26.17
N GLU A 23 -14.27 -1.61 -26.57
CA GLU A 23 -14.13 -2.69 -27.55
C GLU A 23 -13.76 -2.23 -28.96
N PHE A 24 -14.18 -1.02 -29.36
CA PHE A 24 -13.86 -0.48 -30.69
C PHE A 24 -12.45 0.12 -30.75
N ASP A 25 -11.92 0.65 -29.64
CA ASP A 25 -10.55 1.17 -29.57
C ASP A 25 -9.50 0.07 -29.34
N LEU A 26 -9.87 -1.01 -28.64
CA LEU A 26 -9.03 -2.16 -28.36
C LEU A 26 -9.73 -3.50 -28.70
N PRO A 27 -9.99 -3.79 -29.99
CA PRO A 27 -10.69 -5.01 -30.40
C PRO A 27 -9.94 -6.30 -30.02
N ALA A 28 -8.60 -6.29 -30.04
CA ALA A 28 -7.78 -7.42 -29.62
C ALA A 28 -7.90 -7.70 -28.11
N TYR A 29 -8.01 -6.66 -27.29
CA TYR A 29 -8.24 -6.79 -25.85
C TYR A 29 -9.64 -7.33 -25.57
N HIS A 30 -10.65 -6.82 -26.26
CA HIS A 30 -12.02 -7.33 -26.19
C HIS A 30 -12.08 -8.82 -26.57
N ALA A 31 -11.44 -9.22 -27.68
CA ALA A 31 -11.35 -10.63 -28.08
C ALA A 31 -10.67 -11.49 -27.00
N TRP A 32 -9.56 -11.02 -26.42
CA TRP A 32 -8.86 -11.72 -25.34
C TRP A 32 -9.74 -11.92 -24.10
N GLN A 33 -10.60 -10.95 -23.75
CA GLN A 33 -11.53 -11.08 -22.63
C GLN A 33 -12.55 -12.22 -22.80
N HIS A 34 -12.88 -12.56 -24.05
CA HIS A 34 -13.81 -13.63 -24.40
C HIS A 34 -13.16 -15.02 -24.45
N HIS A 35 -11.84 -15.11 -24.28
CA HIS A 35 -11.19 -16.40 -24.09
C HIS A 35 -11.63 -17.06 -22.77
N THR A 36 -11.53 -18.39 -22.73
CA THR A 36 -11.85 -19.17 -21.53
C THR A 36 -11.07 -18.63 -20.31
N PRO A 37 -11.65 -18.71 -19.10
CA PRO A 37 -10.96 -18.28 -17.88
C PRO A 37 -9.57 -18.90 -17.73
N ALA A 38 -9.43 -20.19 -18.05
CA ALA A 38 -8.15 -20.91 -17.99
C ALA A 38 -7.10 -20.32 -18.94
N ALA A 39 -7.46 -19.98 -20.18
CA ALA A 39 -6.54 -19.37 -21.14
C ALA A 39 -6.09 -17.97 -20.70
N ARG A 40 -7.00 -17.17 -20.15
CA ARG A 40 -6.66 -15.84 -19.60
C ARG A 40 -5.74 -15.97 -18.38
N GLN A 41 -6.02 -16.89 -17.46
CA GLN A 41 -5.16 -17.16 -16.31
C GLN A 41 -3.77 -17.63 -16.72
N ALA A 42 -3.65 -18.50 -17.72
CA ALA A 42 -2.36 -18.96 -18.23
C ALA A 42 -1.51 -17.78 -18.77
N ASN A 43 -2.13 -16.88 -19.55
CA ASN A 43 -1.47 -15.67 -20.04
C ASN A 43 -1.02 -14.76 -18.90
N LEU A 44 -1.92 -14.46 -17.94
CA LEU A 44 -1.59 -13.63 -16.77
C LEU A 44 -0.47 -14.23 -15.93
N TYR A 45 -0.51 -15.55 -15.70
CA TYR A 45 0.54 -16.27 -15.00
C TYR A 45 1.87 -16.12 -15.73
N ALA A 46 1.92 -16.45 -17.01
CA ALA A 46 3.14 -16.34 -17.83
C ALA A 46 3.71 -14.91 -17.81
N TRP A 47 2.86 -13.88 -17.94
CA TRP A 47 3.33 -12.50 -17.87
C TRP A 47 3.87 -12.14 -16.48
N SER A 48 3.20 -12.57 -15.41
CA SER A 48 3.62 -12.30 -14.03
C SER A 48 4.96 -12.99 -13.68
N GLN A 49 5.27 -14.14 -14.27
CA GLN A 49 6.51 -14.88 -13.98
C GLN A 49 7.79 -14.09 -14.30
N HIS A 50 7.75 -13.16 -15.25
CA HIS A 50 8.89 -12.28 -15.54
C HIS A 50 9.31 -11.42 -14.35
N PHE A 51 8.40 -11.16 -13.40
CA PHE A 51 8.68 -10.41 -12.18
C PHE A 51 9.02 -11.30 -10.98
N SER A 52 8.98 -12.63 -11.11
CA SER A 52 9.17 -13.57 -9.99
C SER A 52 10.50 -13.37 -9.24
N PRO A 53 11.67 -13.17 -9.92
CA PRO A 53 12.92 -12.92 -9.21
C PRO A 53 12.91 -11.61 -8.41
N LEU A 54 12.30 -10.57 -8.98
CA LEU A 54 12.15 -9.26 -8.32
C LEU A 54 11.19 -9.36 -7.13
N ALA A 55 10.05 -10.03 -7.32
CA ALA A 55 9.05 -10.26 -6.28
C ALA A 55 9.65 -11.01 -5.08
N THR A 56 10.42 -12.07 -5.34
CA THR A 56 11.10 -12.85 -4.29
C THR A 56 12.10 -11.97 -3.52
N SER A 57 12.89 -11.16 -4.24
CA SER A 57 13.87 -10.26 -3.62
C SER A 57 13.21 -9.18 -2.77
N ILE A 58 12.14 -8.55 -3.28
CA ILE A 58 11.36 -7.54 -2.54
C ILE A 58 10.68 -8.17 -1.31
N GLN A 59 10.10 -9.36 -1.45
CA GLN A 59 9.47 -10.07 -0.33
C GLN A 59 10.47 -10.36 0.79
N LEU A 60 11.66 -10.86 0.45
CA LEU A 60 12.71 -11.12 1.43
C LEU A 60 13.21 -9.83 2.09
N MET A 61 13.46 -8.77 1.30
CA MET A 61 13.89 -7.48 1.82
C MET A 61 12.85 -6.88 2.79
N LEU A 62 11.57 -6.89 2.40
CA LEU A 62 10.48 -6.40 3.25
C LEU A 62 10.28 -7.28 4.49
N LYS A 63 10.52 -8.59 4.39
CA LYS A 63 10.49 -9.50 5.55
C LYS A 63 11.58 -9.10 6.56
N MET A 64 12.83 -9.02 6.12
CA MET A 64 13.96 -8.64 6.97
C MET A 64 13.76 -7.24 7.58
N LEU A 65 13.29 -6.26 6.78
CA LEU A 65 12.98 -4.93 7.28
C LEU A 65 11.90 -4.98 8.38
N ARG A 66 10.81 -5.74 8.17
CA ARG A 66 9.75 -5.84 9.19
C ARG A 66 10.18 -6.58 10.45
N GLU A 67 11.15 -7.50 10.33
CA GLU A 67 11.75 -8.25 11.44
C GLU A 67 12.80 -7.43 12.22
N SER A 68 13.37 -6.36 11.63
CA SER A 68 14.34 -5.49 12.31
C SER A 68 13.71 -4.51 13.32
N GLY A 69 12.38 -4.40 13.31
CA GLY A 69 11.63 -3.50 14.16
C GLY A 69 11.29 -4.10 15.53
N SER A 70 11.27 -3.25 16.55
CA SER A 70 10.76 -3.59 17.88
C SER A 70 9.39 -2.95 18.08
N THR A 71 8.38 -3.75 18.43
CA THR A 71 7.05 -3.26 18.76
C THR A 71 7.06 -2.61 20.13
N GLN A 72 6.44 -1.44 20.25
CA GLN A 72 6.20 -0.70 21.48
C GLN A 72 4.70 -0.43 21.61
N LYS A 73 4.18 -0.56 22.83
CA LYS A 73 2.83 -0.08 23.18
C LYS A 73 2.94 1.40 23.49
N VAL A 74 2.14 2.20 22.80
CA VAL A 74 2.14 3.66 22.91
C VAL A 74 0.73 4.17 23.14
N MET A 75 0.63 5.41 23.62
CA MET A 75 -0.62 6.12 23.83
C MET A 75 -0.64 7.38 22.98
N ALA A 76 -1.70 7.56 22.20
CA ALA A 76 -2.04 8.88 21.67
C ALA A 76 -2.85 9.63 22.73
N THR A 77 -2.21 10.49 23.51
CA THR A 77 -2.87 11.31 24.52
C THR A 77 -3.65 12.44 23.84
N GLY A 78 -4.93 12.60 24.17
CA GLY A 78 -5.81 13.55 23.49
C GLY A 78 -5.91 13.32 21.98
N GLY A 79 -5.83 12.05 21.56
CA GLY A 79 -5.85 11.65 20.14
C GLY A 79 -4.58 11.98 19.36
N GLN A 80 -3.47 12.35 20.00
CA GLN A 80 -2.21 12.67 19.31
C GLN A 80 -0.99 12.00 19.96
N LEU A 81 -0.03 11.61 19.12
CA LEU A 81 1.32 11.18 19.53
C LEU A 81 2.36 12.01 18.77
N GLN A 82 3.37 12.49 19.48
CA GLN A 82 4.58 13.06 18.90
C GLN A 82 5.81 12.37 19.51
N GLN A 83 6.60 11.70 18.68
CA GLN A 83 7.78 10.94 19.11
C GLN A 83 9.00 11.32 18.28
N ASN A 84 10.06 11.76 18.97
CA ASN A 84 11.37 11.97 18.34
C ASN A 84 12.01 10.61 18.01
N LEU A 85 12.62 10.52 16.83
CA LEU A 85 13.36 9.36 16.38
C LEU A 85 14.84 9.46 16.84
N PRO A 86 15.43 8.36 17.35
CA PRO A 86 16.84 8.33 17.72
C PRO A 86 17.76 8.76 16.57
N GLN A 87 18.71 9.66 16.85
CA GLN A 87 19.73 10.03 15.87
C GLN A 87 20.70 8.88 15.61
N GLY A 88 21.20 8.78 14.38
CA GLY A 88 22.15 7.73 13.98
C GLY A 88 21.50 6.39 13.57
N ARG A 89 20.19 6.22 13.76
CA ARG A 89 19.43 5.08 13.23
C ARG A 89 18.48 5.55 12.13
N ASN A 90 18.56 4.94 10.96
CA ASN A 90 17.66 5.25 9.84
C ASN A 90 16.47 4.30 9.87
N PHE A 91 15.30 4.82 10.21
CA PHE A 91 14.06 4.05 10.13
C PHE A 91 13.45 4.17 8.74
N GLN A 92 13.14 3.04 8.12
CA GLN A 92 12.62 2.96 6.75
C GLN A 92 11.13 2.63 6.70
N LEU A 93 10.59 2.06 7.78
CA LEU A 93 9.18 1.67 7.86
C LEU A 93 8.64 1.87 9.28
N LEU A 94 7.50 2.55 9.37
CA LEU A 94 6.66 2.59 10.57
C LEU A 94 5.47 1.65 10.35
N ARG A 95 5.20 0.79 11.31
CA ARG A 95 3.99 -0.04 11.35
C ARG A 95 3.16 0.36 12.55
N LEU A 96 1.88 0.59 12.34
CA LEU A 96 0.91 0.89 13.38
C LEU A 96 -0.13 -0.22 13.40
N ARG A 97 -0.46 -0.72 14.59
CA ARG A 97 -1.56 -1.64 14.80
C ARG A 97 -2.44 -1.08 15.90
N MET A 98 -3.73 -0.99 15.61
CA MET A 98 -4.75 -0.50 16.51
C MET A 98 -5.97 -1.41 16.44
N ASP A 99 -6.87 -1.28 17.41
CA ASP A 99 -8.12 -2.01 17.42
C ASP A 99 -9.10 -1.38 16.42
N ASP A 100 -9.61 -2.18 15.49
CA ASP A 100 -10.55 -1.76 14.46
C ASP A 100 -11.88 -1.28 15.07
N SER A 101 -12.24 -1.76 16.28
CA SER A 101 -13.49 -1.36 16.95
C SER A 101 -13.50 0.10 17.40
N LEU A 102 -12.35 0.77 17.43
CA LEU A 102 -12.23 2.17 17.83
C LEU A 102 -12.80 3.13 16.77
N ASN A 103 -13.00 2.66 15.53
CA ASN A 103 -13.44 3.50 14.39
C ASN A 103 -12.56 4.76 14.21
N LEU A 104 -11.26 4.61 14.44
CA LEU A 104 -10.27 5.67 14.31
C LEU A 104 -9.33 5.39 13.14
N THR A 105 -9.02 6.44 12.39
CA THR A 105 -8.08 6.44 11.27
C THR A 105 -6.84 7.25 11.65
N PRO A 106 -5.63 6.67 11.60
CA PRO A 106 -4.42 7.40 11.92
C PRO A 106 -3.96 8.27 10.73
N GLU A 107 -3.84 9.57 10.95
CA GLU A 107 -3.11 10.50 10.09
C GLU A 107 -1.65 10.58 10.56
N ILE A 108 -0.71 10.14 9.71
CA ILE A 108 0.70 10.00 10.08
C ILE A 108 1.56 10.96 9.27
N SER A 109 2.31 11.82 9.96
CA SER A 109 3.37 12.65 9.38
C SER A 109 4.71 12.24 9.97
N CYS A 110 5.69 11.94 9.13
CA CYS A 110 7.00 11.44 9.57
C CYS A 110 8.13 12.06 8.76
N ASN A 111 9.26 12.34 9.42
CA ASN A 111 10.53 12.64 8.78
C ASN A 111 11.67 11.90 9.51
N ARG A 112 12.94 12.18 9.18
CA ARG A 112 14.09 11.50 9.80
C ARG A 112 14.23 11.75 11.32
N LEU A 113 13.60 12.79 11.85
CA LEU A 113 13.76 13.25 13.23
C LEU A 113 12.52 13.00 14.09
N LEU A 114 11.33 12.93 13.49
CA LEU A 114 10.08 12.97 14.23
C LEU A 114 8.98 12.17 13.53
N VAL A 115 8.18 11.49 14.35
CA VAL A 115 6.87 10.92 14.00
C VAL A 115 5.79 11.72 14.71
N VAL A 116 4.77 12.13 13.97
CA VAL A 116 3.54 12.73 14.48
C VAL A 116 2.36 11.89 13.99
N ILE A 117 1.52 11.43 14.91
CA ILE A 117 0.31 10.67 14.62
C ILE A 117 -0.86 11.41 15.23
N ARG A 118 -1.91 11.64 14.43
CA ARG A 118 -3.19 12.16 14.90
C ARG A 118 -4.27 11.14 14.59
N LEU A 119 -5.09 10.81 15.57
CA LEU A 119 -6.21 9.89 15.39
C LEU A 119 -7.45 10.68 14.99
N MET A 120 -8.02 10.29 13.86
CA MET A 120 -9.17 10.95 13.25
C MET A 120 -10.36 10.00 13.30
N GLN A 121 -11.57 10.52 13.51
CA GLN A 121 -12.81 9.77 13.43
C GLN A 121 -13.64 10.31 12.27
N GLN A 122 -14.05 9.40 11.38
CA GLN A 122 -14.97 9.76 10.30
C GLN A 122 -16.39 9.85 10.85
N GLN A 123 -17.02 10.99 10.64
CA GLN A 123 -18.41 11.24 11.00
C GLN A 123 -19.34 10.73 9.89
N GLU A 124 -20.63 10.59 10.19
CA GLU A 124 -21.65 10.13 9.23
C GLU A 124 -21.75 11.03 7.99
N ASP A 125 -21.44 12.32 8.13
CA ASP A 125 -21.42 13.30 7.02
C ASP A 125 -20.14 13.22 6.17
N GLY A 126 -19.26 12.26 6.45
CA GLY A 126 -18.01 12.01 5.75
C GLY A 126 -16.83 12.87 6.23
N LYS A 127 -17.03 13.82 7.14
CA LYS A 127 -15.93 14.65 7.67
C LYS A 127 -15.03 13.85 8.62
N LEU A 128 -13.74 14.15 8.58
CA LEU A 128 -12.77 13.63 9.55
C LEU A 128 -12.56 14.66 10.67
N LEU A 129 -12.84 14.27 11.91
CA LEU A 129 -12.59 15.09 13.10
C LEU A 129 -11.48 14.46 13.93
N ALA A 130 -10.61 15.28 14.52
CA ALA A 130 -9.58 14.78 15.43
C ALA A 130 -10.24 14.21 16.69
N SER A 131 -9.89 12.98 17.02
CA SER A 131 -10.21 12.38 18.31
C SER A 131 -9.55 13.17 19.42
N LYS A 132 -10.21 13.22 20.58
CA LYS A 132 -9.68 13.82 21.81
C LYS A 132 -9.48 12.77 22.90
N GLU A 133 -9.63 11.50 22.55
CA GLU A 133 -9.57 10.39 23.49
C GLU A 133 -8.14 9.83 23.58
N ASP A 134 -7.77 9.42 24.79
CA ASP A 134 -6.52 8.71 25.04
C ASP A 134 -6.63 7.30 24.45
N THR A 135 -5.85 7.03 23.40
CA THR A 135 -6.02 5.79 22.63
C THR A 135 -4.75 4.93 22.62
N PRO A 136 -4.81 3.67 23.09
CA PRO A 136 -3.71 2.72 22.98
C PRO A 136 -3.55 2.17 21.58
N PHE A 137 -2.31 2.05 21.14
CA PHE A 137 -1.96 1.31 19.93
C PHE A 137 -0.55 0.75 20.02
N GLU A 138 -0.23 -0.17 19.12
CA GLU A 138 1.11 -0.71 18.95
C GLU A 138 1.80 -0.01 17.79
N MET A 139 3.04 0.42 18.00
CA MET A 139 3.87 1.01 16.97
C MET A 139 5.16 0.22 16.84
N THR A 140 5.61 -0.04 15.62
CA THR A 140 6.89 -0.69 15.33
C THR A 140 7.71 0.20 14.41
N LEU A 141 8.93 0.53 14.81
CA LEU A 141 9.88 1.29 13.99
C LEU A 141 10.95 0.33 13.44
N CYS A 142 10.97 0.17 12.12
CA CYS A 142 11.82 -0.77 11.39
C CYS A 142 13.00 -0.02 10.76
N ALA A 143 14.22 -0.51 10.96
CA ALA A 143 15.47 0.12 10.49
C ALA A 143 16.24 -0.81 9.55
#